data_AF-A0A0F2LKF6-F1
#
_entry.id   AF-A0A0F2LKF6-F1
#
_cell.length_a   1.000
_cell.length_b   1.000
_cell.length_c   1.000
_cell.angle_alpha   90.00
_cell.angle_beta   90.00
_cell.angle_gamma   90.00
#
_symmetry.space_group_name_H-M   'P 1'
#
loop_
_entity.id
_entity.type
_entity.pdbx_description
1 polymer ?
#
loop_
_entity_poly.entity_id
_entity_poly.type
_entity_poly.pdbx_seq_one_letter_code
_entity_poly.pdbx_strand_id
1 'polypeptide(L)'
;ATSQYAITTSEAFGFGVEHVADGIVRFRRSLKDGRLRRFIVIEKMRQTNHDKYVWEIDIVPGKGIVLLGRLNERVEDYALPEKVKEKIKKSREKQENL
;
A
#
# COMPACT_ATOMS: atom_id res chain seq x y z
N ALA A 1 -24.36 6.24 7.42
CA ALA A 1 -23.23 6.25 8.36
C ALA A 1 -21.97 5.90 7.59
N THR A 2 -20.92 6.73 7.65
CA THR A 2 -19.64 6.44 6.99
C THR A 2 -18.83 5.57 7.94
N SER A 3 -18.69 4.28 7.64
CA SER A 3 -17.82 3.39 8.41
C SER A 3 -16.36 3.70 8.05
N GLN A 4 -15.65 4.38 8.94
CA GLN A 4 -14.22 4.59 8.83
C GLN A 4 -13.50 3.50 9.63
N TYR A 5 -12.73 2.66 8.94
CA TYR A 5 -12.01 1.55 9.53
C TYR A 5 -10.51 1.72 9.24
N ALA A 6 -9.68 1.73 10.29
CA ALA A 6 -8.24 1.89 10.20
C ALA A 6 -7.54 0.68 10.82
N ILE A 7 -7.14 -0.27 9.97
CA ILE A 7 -6.29 -1.41 10.36
C ILE A 7 -4.82 -0.99 10.26
N THR A 8 -4.04 -1.31 11.29
CA THR A 8 -2.61 -1.00 11.37
C THR A 8 -1.69 -2.22 11.19
N THR A 9 -2.24 -3.41 10.97
CA THR A 9 -1.50 -4.67 10.76
C THR A 9 -1.88 -5.34 9.45
N SER A 10 -0.86 -5.78 8.69
CA SER A 10 -0.99 -6.56 7.45
C SER A 10 -1.72 -7.91 7.61
N GLU A 11 -2.01 -8.35 8.84
CA GLU A 11 -2.66 -9.62 9.16
C GLU A 11 -4.15 -9.49 9.55
N ALA A 12 -4.71 -8.28 9.71
CA ALA A 12 -6.15 -8.11 9.95
C ALA A 12 -6.98 -8.03 8.66
N PHE A 13 -6.35 -8.32 7.51
CA PHE A 13 -6.97 -8.44 6.19
C PHE A 13 -7.69 -9.80 6.07
N GLY A 14 -8.66 -10.04 6.94
CA GLY A 14 -9.58 -11.19 6.88
C GLY A 14 -10.80 -10.87 6.01
N PHE A 15 -11.29 -11.86 5.24
CA PHE A 15 -12.49 -11.79 4.40
C PHE A 15 -13.63 -11.00 5.09
N GLY A 16 -14.02 -9.84 4.54
CA GLY A 16 -15.24 -9.16 4.98
C GLY A 16 -15.35 -7.68 4.62
N VAL A 17 -14.53 -6.81 5.23
CA VAL A 17 -14.81 -5.36 5.26
C VAL A 17 -14.34 -4.62 3.99
N GLU A 18 -13.21 -4.99 3.41
CA GLU A 18 -12.66 -4.31 2.20
C GLU A 18 -13.49 -4.52 0.94
N HIS A 19 -14.07 -5.70 0.77
CA HIS A 19 -14.90 -6.01 -0.39
C HIS A 19 -16.17 -5.15 -0.42
N VAL A 20 -16.68 -4.80 0.77
CA VAL A 20 -17.89 -3.98 0.96
C VAL A 20 -17.57 -2.48 0.86
N ALA A 21 -16.35 -2.05 1.21
CA ALA A 21 -15.99 -0.64 1.23
C ALA A 21 -16.01 0.02 -0.16
N ASP A 22 -16.62 1.21 -0.28
CA ASP A 22 -16.60 2.03 -1.49
C ASP A 22 -15.26 2.76 -1.70
N GLY A 23 -14.54 3.02 -0.60
CA GLY A 23 -13.22 3.66 -0.59
C GLY A 23 -12.26 2.96 0.37
N ILE A 24 -11.00 2.81 -0.05
CA ILE A 24 -9.92 2.22 0.72
C ILE A 24 -8.68 3.10 0.54
N VAL A 25 -8.17 3.62 1.66
CA VAL A 25 -6.91 4.37 1.72
C VAL A 25 -5.97 3.62 2.64
N ARG A 26 -4.84 3.15 2.10
CA ARG A 26 -3.85 2.39 2.86
C ARG A 26 -2.76 3.32 3.36
N PHE A 27 -2.41 3.14 4.63
CA PHE A 27 -1.29 3.82 5.27
C PHE A 27 -0.16 2.83 5.50
N ARG A 28 1.07 3.22 5.19
CA ARG A 28 2.26 2.40 5.45
C ARG A 28 3.32 3.24 6.16
N ARG A 29 4.04 2.63 7.08
CA ARG A 29 5.22 3.22 7.71
C ARG A 29 6.46 2.40 7.39
N SER A 30 7.60 3.06 7.23
CA SER A 30 8.90 2.43 7.06
C SER A 30 9.94 3.14 7.92
N LEU A 31 10.78 2.36 8.61
CA LEU A 31 11.95 2.87 9.30
C LEU A 31 13.16 2.62 8.40
N LYS A 32 13.76 3.68 7.87
CA LYS A 32 14.97 3.62 7.04
C LYS A 32 15.93 4.70 7.50
N ASP A 33 17.21 4.35 7.66
CA ASP A 33 18.28 5.28 8.05
C ASP A 33 17.96 6.05 9.35
N GLY A 34 17.31 5.38 10.31
CA GLY A 34 16.87 5.97 11.58
C GLY A 34 15.68 6.94 11.46
N ARG A 35 15.14 7.16 10.25
CA ARG A 35 14.00 8.05 10.01
C ARG A 35 12.72 7.26 9.75
N LEU A 36 11.66 7.66 10.46
CA LEU A 36 10.31 7.14 10.22
C LEU A 36 9.69 7.86 9.02
N ARG A 37 9.54 7.14 7.91
CA ARG A 37 8.84 7.60 6.71
C ARG A 37 7.43 7.04 6.70
N ARG A 38 6.47 7.85 6.25
CA ARG A 38 5.06 7.48 6.19
C ARG A 38 4.56 7.66 4.76
N PHE A 39 3.71 6.74 4.33
CA PHE A 39 3.20 6.69 2.98
C PHE A 39 1.70 6.46 2.99
N ILE A 40 1.04 6.99 1.97
CA ILE A 40 -0.39 6.83 1.73
C ILE A 40 -0.60 6.41 0.27
N VAL A 41 -1.58 5.53 0.05
CA VAL A 41 -2.04 5.16 -1.29
C VAL A 41 -3.55 4.97 -1.28
N ILE A 42 -4.22 5.42 -2.32
CA ILE A 42 -5.64 5.17 -2.53
C ILE A 42 -5.75 3.86 -3.28
N GLU A 43 -6.17 2.81 -2.58
CA GLU A 43 -6.30 1.46 -3.15
C GLU A 43 -7.60 1.33 -3.96
N LYS A 44 -8.67 1.95 -3.46
CA LYS A 44 -10.01 1.89 -4.07
C LYS A 44 -10.73 3.18 -3.79
N MET A 45 -11.42 3.70 -4.80
CA MET A 45 -12.40 4.76 -4.64
C MET A 45 -13.43 4.64 -5.76
N ARG A 46 -14.63 4.13 -5.46
CA ARG A 46 -15.70 3.99 -6.45
C ARG A 46 -16.15 5.37 -6.96
N GLN A 47 -16.56 5.41 -8.22
CA GLN A 47 -17.06 6.61 -8.90
C GLN A 47 -16.09 7.81 -8.91
N THR A 48 -14.79 7.60 -8.62
CA THR A 48 -13.78 8.65 -8.58
C THR A 48 -12.51 8.21 -9.31
N ASN A 49 -12.01 9.04 -10.22
CA ASN A 49 -10.69 8.85 -10.83
C ASN A 49 -9.60 9.27 -9.83
N HIS A 50 -9.23 8.34 -8.94
CA HIS A 50 -8.27 8.57 -7.88
C HIS A 50 -6.83 8.34 -8.35
N ASP A 51 -5.89 8.98 -7.66
CA ASP A 51 -4.46 8.80 -7.88
C ASP A 51 -4.03 7.37 -7.48
N LYS A 52 -3.24 6.73 -8.34
CA LYS A 52 -2.74 5.35 -8.19
C LYS A 52 -1.31 5.31 -7.68
N TYR A 53 -0.66 6.46 -7.52
CA TYR A 53 0.70 6.53 -7.00
C TYR A 53 0.73 6.54 -5.48
N VAL A 54 1.85 6.07 -4.92
CA VAL A 54 2.14 6.20 -3.50
C VAL A 54 2.64 7.61 -3.23
N TRP A 55 2.14 8.22 -2.16
CA TRP A 55 2.58 9.52 -1.70
C TRP A 55 3.31 9.40 -0.37
N GLU A 56 4.46 10.05 -0.26
CA GLU A 56 5.09 10.26 1.04
C GLU A 56 4.36 11.38 1.78
N ILE A 57 4.09 11.15 3.07
CA ILE A 57 3.42 12.09 3.95
C ILE A 57 4.24 12.35 5.20
N ASP A 58 4.06 13.52 5.78
CA ASP A 58 4.53 13.87 7.12
C ASP A 58 3.40 14.34 8.02
N ILE A 59 3.63 14.31 9.33
CA ILE A 59 2.70 14.85 10.32
C ILE A 59 3.39 16.03 11.00
N VAL A 60 2.99 17.23 10.62
CA VAL A 60 3.59 18.48 11.11
C VAL A 60 2.76 19.03 12.27
N PRO A 61 3.37 19.35 13.44
CA PRO A 61 2.66 19.95 14.57
C PRO A 61 1.89 21.21 14.15
N GLY A 62 0.61 21.30 14.56
CA GLY A 62 -0.26 22.42 14.20
C GLY A 62 -0.78 22.44 12.76
N LYS A 63 -0.36 21.52 11.88
CA LYS A 63 -0.86 21.39 10.50
C LYS A 63 -1.56 20.06 10.21
N GLY A 64 -1.12 18.98 10.84
CA GLY A 64 -1.61 17.63 10.55
C GLY A 64 -0.84 16.95 9.41
N ILE A 65 -1.54 16.17 8.60
CA ILE A 65 -0.95 15.39 7.50
C ILE A 65 -0.61 16.33 6.33
N VAL A 66 0.63 16.28 5.86
CA VAL A 66 1.11 17.03 4.70
C VAL A 66 1.67 16.07 3.66
N LEU A 67 1.30 16.25 2.39
CA LEU A 67 1.86 15.51 1.25
C LEU A 67 3.24 16.09 0.92
N LEU A 68 4.28 15.25 0.98
CA LEU A 68 5.65 15.66 0.67
C LEU A 68 5.97 15.49 -0.82
N GLY A 69 5.49 14.39 -1.41
CA GLY A 69 5.74 14.12 -2.82
C GLY A 69 5.29 12.73 -3.25
N ARG A 70 5.10 12.60 -4.56
CA ARG A 70 4.74 11.33 -5.22
C ARG A 70 5.98 10.46 -5.39
N LEU A 71 5.91 9.20 -4.99
CA LEU A 71 6.93 8.23 -5.35
C LEU A 71 6.73 7.84 -6.82
N ASN A 72 7.76 8.04 -7.64
CA ASN A 72 7.75 7.59 -9.03
C ASN A 72 8.01 6.07 -9.15
N GLU A 73 8.45 5.43 -8.07
CA GLU A 73 8.68 3.98 -8.01
C GLU A 73 7.35 3.25 -7.86
N ARG A 74 7.16 2.18 -8.64
CA ARG A 74 5.91 1.42 -8.65
C ARG A 74 5.80 0.62 -7.36
N VAL A 75 4.58 0.42 -6.86
CA VAL A 75 4.28 -0.44 -5.70
C VAL A 75 4.87 -1.85 -5.88
N GLU A 76 5.00 -2.30 -7.14
CA GLU A 76 5.61 -3.56 -7.58
C GLU A 76 7.08 -3.74 -7.14
N ASP A 77 7.81 -2.66 -6.91
CA ASP A 77 9.22 -2.73 -6.51
C ASP A 77 9.39 -3.02 -5.01
N TYR A 78 8.41 -2.63 -4.19
CA TYR A 78 8.38 -2.89 -2.75
C TYR A 78 7.64 -4.16 -2.33
N ALA A 79 6.86 -4.77 -3.24
CA ALA A 79 5.90 -5.82 -2.88
C ALA A 79 6.52 -7.21 -2.66
N LEU A 80 7.65 -7.51 -3.28
CA LEU A 80 8.25 -8.84 -3.20
C LEU A 80 9.77 -8.73 -3.06
N PRO A 81 10.36 -9.20 -1.94
CA PRO A 81 11.79 -9.42 -1.85
C PRO A 81 12.28 -10.25 -3.05
N GLU A 82 13.48 -9.99 -3.57
CA GLU A 82 14.08 -10.68 -4.73
C GLU A 82 13.86 -12.19 -4.69
N LYS A 83 14.09 -12.80 -3.52
CA LYS A 83 13.92 -14.23 -3.28
C LYS A 83 12.51 -14.76 -3.57
N VAL A 84 11.48 -13.94 -3.35
CA VAL A 84 10.09 -14.31 -3.59
C VAL A 84 9.74 -14.13 -5.06
N LYS A 85 10.22 -13.07 -5.72
CA LYS A 85 10.11 -12.89 -7.18
C LYS A 85 10.74 -14.06 -7.93
N GLU A 86 11.95 -14.46 -7.52
CA GLU A 86 12.65 -15.61 -8.08
C GLU A 86 11.90 -16.93 -7.86
N LYS A 87 11.31 -17.12 -6.68
CA LYS A 87 10.56 -18.35 -6.37
C LYS A 87 9.29 -18.46 -7.22
N ILE A 88 8.57 -17.35 -7.41
CA ILE A 88 7.39 -17.30 -8.29
C ILE A 88 7.79 -17.59 -9.74
N LYS A 89 8.88 -16.99 -10.22
CA LYS A 89 9.40 -17.22 -11.58
C LYS A 89 9.73 -18.70 -11.81
N LYS A 90 10.49 -19.31 -10.89
CA LYS A 90 10.85 -20.74 -10.95
C LYS A 90 9.64 -21.66 -10.93
N SER A 91 8.63 -21.35 -10.12
CA SER A 91 7.39 -22.13 -10.08
C SER A 91 6.61 -22.07 -11.40
N ARG A 92 6.62 -20.92 -12.07
CA ARG A 92 5.95 -20.69 -13.36
C ARG A 92 6.64 -21.44 -14.51
N GLU A 93 7.97 -21.33 -14.58
CA GLU A 93 8.80 -22.06 -15.55
C GLU A 93 8.66 -23.58 -15.41
N LYS A 94 8.40 -24.07 -14.19
CA LYS A 94 8.20 -25.49 -13.92
C LYS A 94 6.82 -25.99 -14.34
N GLN A 95 5.80 -25.13 -14.35
CA GLN A 95 4.46 -25.46 -14.85
C GLN A 95 4.37 -25.40 -16.38
N GLU A 96 5.15 -24.54 -17.03
CA GLU A 96 5.16 -24.43 -18.50
C GLU A 96 5.96 -25.56 -19.18
N ASN A 97 6.82 -26.24 -18.43
CA ASN A 97 7.64 -27.38 -18.89
C ASN A 97 7.07 -28.76 -18.50
N LEU A 98 5.80 -28.81 -18.05
CA LEU A 98 5.02 -30.02 -17.77
C LEU A 98 3.93 -30.17 -18.82
#